data_AF-A0A0K6FV22-F1
#
_entry.id   AF-A0A0K6FV22-F1
#
_cell.length_a   1.000
_cell.length_b   1.000
_cell.length_c   1.000
_cell.angle_alpha   90.00
_cell.angle_beta   90.00
_cell.angle_gamma   90.00
#
_symmetry.space_group_name_H-M   'P 1'
#
loop_
_entity.id
_entity.type
_entity.pdbx_description
1 polymer ?
#
loop_
_entity_poly.entity_id
_entity_poly.type
_entity_poly.pdbx_seq_one_letter_code
_entity_poly.pdbx_strand_id
1 'polypeptide(L)'
;MPKVTTKTKAKATTLAGFKVLSLQLQGSVEHYIYLRENQSGTKNAADASLKPDGRTLFLVNVPCDATDRDLISLFKSVGTVERVIFPKQLATQSDNPEGEQEQESDGGNVTSKSKSKTSPPPKASPLIDASLRRISNSGRTAHVVFLDESSLNRALSLSSSKHVLSWPPADTSAEPRGLGLYLKRHQSLRPTLDTVSKHVDAYMQRFDFEQTAKRAAVSEYKKGVPIIDEDGFELVTRGGAYGKTIGGGVGVASKKFELAAKRGDLAAVKKRKKGRDKSKDLEGLYAHEQREKKRKAFMELRERFEEDKKKVAKLKSTRRFKPY
;
A
#
# COMPACT_ATOMS: atom_id res chain seq x y z
N MET A 1 -25.00 -63.61 -10.72
CA MET A 1 -24.57 -63.05 -12.03
C MET A 1 -24.69 -61.53 -11.97
N PRO A 2 -23.61 -60.76 -11.75
CA PRO A 2 -23.70 -59.30 -11.81
C PRO A 2 -23.81 -58.86 -13.28
N LYS A 3 -24.84 -58.07 -13.59
CA LYS A 3 -25.09 -57.50 -14.92
C LYS A 3 -23.98 -56.49 -15.26
N VAL A 4 -23.14 -56.83 -16.24
CA VAL A 4 -22.18 -55.91 -16.86
C VAL A 4 -22.98 -54.85 -17.61
N THR A 5 -23.07 -53.65 -17.04
CA THR A 5 -23.65 -52.49 -17.73
C THR A 5 -22.62 -51.95 -18.71
N THR A 6 -22.80 -52.27 -19.99
CA THR A 6 -21.99 -51.73 -21.08
C THR A 6 -22.30 -50.25 -21.24
N LYS A 7 -21.43 -49.38 -20.71
CA LYS A 7 -21.52 -47.92 -20.91
C LYS A 7 -21.28 -47.59 -22.39
N THR A 8 -22.36 -47.44 -23.16
CA THR A 8 -22.28 -46.98 -24.56
C THR A 8 -21.81 -45.52 -24.58
N LYS A 9 -20.58 -45.27 -25.06
CA LYS A 9 -19.98 -43.92 -25.20
C LYS A 9 -20.75 -43.11 -26.25
N ALA A 10 -21.00 -41.83 -25.98
CA ALA A 10 -21.53 -40.92 -27.00
C ALA A 10 -20.40 -40.54 -27.97
N LYS A 11 -20.75 -40.27 -29.24
CA LYS A 11 -19.77 -39.88 -30.27
C LYS A 11 -19.23 -38.49 -29.91
N ALA A 12 -17.92 -38.37 -29.72
CA ALA A 12 -17.26 -37.10 -29.45
C ALA A 12 -17.46 -36.14 -30.63
N THR A 13 -17.93 -34.92 -30.38
CA THR A 13 -18.00 -33.90 -31.41
C THR A 13 -16.68 -33.14 -31.44
N THR A 14 -15.97 -33.23 -32.56
CA THR A 14 -14.71 -32.50 -32.79
C THR A 14 -14.88 -31.45 -33.87
N LEU A 15 -14.43 -30.23 -33.57
CA LEU A 15 -14.49 -29.08 -34.47
C LEU A 15 -13.08 -28.47 -34.60
N ALA A 16 -12.48 -28.53 -35.79
CA ALA A 16 -11.14 -27.99 -36.07
C ALA A 16 -10.04 -28.44 -35.08
N GLY A 17 -10.09 -29.69 -34.62
CA GLY A 17 -9.15 -30.24 -33.62
C GLY A 17 -9.50 -29.94 -32.17
N PHE A 18 -10.58 -29.20 -31.90
CA PHE A 18 -11.14 -29.01 -30.57
C PHE A 18 -12.23 -30.03 -30.29
N LYS A 19 -12.28 -30.54 -29.07
CA LYS A 19 -13.36 -31.36 -28.53
C LYS A 19 -14.41 -30.47 -27.88
N VAL A 20 -15.68 -30.69 -28.18
CA VAL A 20 -16.79 -29.89 -27.64
C VAL A 20 -17.28 -30.50 -26.32
N LEU A 21 -17.45 -29.66 -25.31
CA LEU A 21 -18.05 -30.01 -24.02
C LEU A 21 -19.23 -29.10 -23.74
N SER A 22 -20.42 -29.67 -23.56
CA SER A 22 -21.61 -28.94 -23.18
C SER A 22 -21.69 -28.76 -21.67
N LEU A 23 -22.02 -27.54 -21.25
CA LEU A 23 -22.33 -27.16 -19.89
C LEU A 23 -23.79 -26.73 -19.80
N GLN A 24 -24.53 -27.28 -18.85
CA GLN A 24 -25.91 -26.89 -18.56
C GLN A 24 -25.92 -25.68 -17.63
N LEU A 25 -26.35 -24.52 -18.12
CA LEU A 25 -26.60 -23.35 -17.30
C LEU A 25 -27.94 -23.47 -16.58
N GLN A 26 -28.07 -22.74 -15.47
CA GLN A 26 -29.36 -22.53 -14.81
C GLN A 26 -30.38 -21.98 -15.82
N GLY A 27 -31.53 -22.63 -15.98
CA GLY A 27 -32.59 -22.22 -16.90
C GLY A 27 -32.62 -22.95 -18.26
N SER A 28 -32.11 -24.19 -18.33
CA SER A 28 -32.18 -25.05 -19.53
C SER A 28 -31.34 -24.59 -20.74
N VAL A 29 -30.43 -23.62 -20.56
CA VAL A 29 -29.53 -23.15 -21.62
C VAL A 29 -28.24 -23.97 -21.62
N GLU A 30 -27.74 -24.33 -22.80
CA GLU A 30 -26.45 -24.99 -22.96
C GLU A 30 -25.36 -23.98 -23.35
N HIS A 31 -24.18 -24.10 -22.74
CA HIS A 31 -22.98 -23.36 -23.10
C HIS A 31 -21.89 -24.34 -23.52
N TYR A 32 -21.26 -24.11 -24.67
CA TYR A 32 -20.24 -25.00 -25.19
C TYR A 32 -18.84 -24.45 -24.91
N ILE A 33 -18.00 -25.26 -24.25
CA ILE A 33 -16.57 -25.02 -24.11
C ILE A 33 -15.83 -25.92 -25.09
N TYR A 34 -14.77 -25.39 -25.71
CA TYR A 34 -13.92 -26.12 -26.64
C TYR A 34 -12.60 -26.47 -25.97
N LEU A 35 -12.24 -27.75 -26.02
CA LEU A 35 -11.08 -28.32 -25.36
C LEU A 35 -10.06 -28.77 -26.39
N ARG A 36 -8.79 -28.47 -26.15
CA ARG A 36 -7.68 -29.01 -26.94
C ARG A 36 -6.50 -29.25 -26.02
N GLU A 37 -5.65 -30.21 -26.36
CA GLU A 37 -4.32 -30.27 -25.76
C GLU A 37 -3.55 -29.00 -26.09
N ASN A 38 -2.84 -28.44 -25.11
CA ASN A 38 -1.99 -27.29 -25.38
C ASN A 38 -0.84 -27.70 -26.30
N GLN A 39 -0.72 -27.01 -27.43
CA GLN A 39 0.35 -27.21 -28.42
C GLN A 39 1.24 -25.98 -28.53
N SER A 40 1.28 -25.12 -27.50
CA SER A 40 2.17 -23.97 -27.50
C SER A 40 3.61 -24.49 -27.44
N GLY A 41 4.21 -24.75 -28.61
CA GLY A 41 5.61 -25.08 -28.73
C GLY A 41 6.40 -24.10 -27.88
N THR A 42 7.07 -24.63 -26.87
CA THR A 42 7.70 -23.87 -25.79
C THR A 42 8.90 -23.12 -26.32
N LYS A 43 8.67 -21.94 -26.91
CA LYS A 43 9.74 -21.10 -27.47
C LYS A 43 10.70 -20.62 -26.38
N ASN A 44 10.27 -20.61 -25.12
CA ASN A 44 11.05 -20.16 -23.95
C ASN A 44 10.93 -21.16 -22.78
N ALA A 45 12.02 -21.37 -22.03
CA ALA A 45 12.05 -22.25 -20.86
C ALA A 45 11.11 -21.81 -19.71
N ALA A 46 10.89 -20.50 -19.56
CA ALA A 46 9.96 -19.97 -18.55
C ALA A 46 8.50 -20.32 -18.88
N ASP A 47 8.11 -20.25 -20.16
CA ASP A 47 6.77 -20.62 -20.60
C ASP A 47 6.54 -22.14 -20.48
N ALA A 48 7.59 -22.96 -20.66
CA ALA A 48 7.53 -24.41 -20.46
C ALA A 48 7.26 -24.79 -19.00
N SER A 49 7.84 -24.06 -18.05
CA SER A 49 7.57 -24.27 -16.62
C SER A 49 6.15 -23.86 -16.22
N LEU A 50 5.62 -22.81 -16.85
CA LEU A 50 4.26 -22.34 -16.59
C LEU A 50 3.18 -23.22 -17.26
N LYS A 51 3.47 -23.74 -18.45
CA LYS A 51 2.55 -24.52 -19.27
C LYS A 51 3.26 -25.78 -19.78
N PRO A 52 3.46 -26.79 -18.92
CA PRO A 52 4.12 -28.02 -19.32
C PRO A 52 3.31 -28.74 -20.40
N ASP A 53 4.01 -29.17 -21.46
CA ASP A 53 3.44 -29.95 -22.54
C ASP A 53 2.95 -31.31 -22.02
N GLY A 54 1.87 -31.85 -22.59
CA GLY A 54 1.26 -33.12 -22.17
C GLY A 54 0.42 -33.07 -20.87
N ARG A 55 0.54 -31.99 -20.06
CA ARG A 55 -0.26 -31.78 -18.84
C ARG A 55 -1.20 -30.59 -18.90
N THR A 56 -1.06 -29.75 -19.92
CA THR A 56 -1.81 -28.50 -20.05
C THR A 56 -2.97 -28.66 -21.04
N LEU A 57 -4.18 -28.37 -20.56
CA LEU A 57 -5.41 -28.33 -21.36
C LEU A 57 -5.71 -26.89 -21.76
N PHE A 58 -5.88 -26.65 -23.06
CA PHE A 58 -6.31 -25.38 -23.60
C PHE A 58 -7.83 -25.34 -23.76
N LEU A 59 -8.46 -24.33 -23.15
CA LEU A 59 -9.90 -24.09 -23.17
C LEU A 59 -10.22 -22.81 -23.93
N VAL A 60 -11.26 -22.85 -24.75
CA VAL A 60 -11.80 -21.69 -25.47
C VAL A 60 -13.28 -21.54 -25.15
N ASN A 61 -13.76 -20.30 -25.16
CA ASN A 61 -15.13 -19.94 -24.81
C ASN A 61 -15.47 -20.29 -23.36
N VAL A 62 -14.56 -19.97 -22.44
CA VAL A 62 -14.81 -20.13 -21.00
C VAL A 62 -15.90 -19.14 -20.55
N PRO A 63 -16.86 -19.55 -19.69
CA PRO A 63 -17.88 -18.65 -19.15
C PRO A 63 -17.32 -17.38 -18.52
N CYS A 64 -18.03 -16.26 -18.68
CA CYS A 64 -17.60 -14.94 -18.22
C CYS A 64 -17.40 -14.84 -16.69
N ASP A 65 -18.10 -15.68 -15.94
CA ASP A 65 -18.05 -15.74 -14.49
C ASP A 65 -17.10 -16.82 -13.96
N ALA A 66 -16.37 -17.52 -14.83
CA ALA A 66 -15.47 -18.61 -14.45
C ALA A 66 -14.26 -18.11 -13.66
N THR A 67 -14.06 -18.71 -12.49
CA THR A 67 -12.86 -18.52 -11.67
C THR A 67 -12.01 -19.79 -11.66
N ASP A 68 -10.80 -19.69 -11.13
CA ASP A 68 -9.90 -20.83 -10.95
C ASP A 68 -10.60 -21.94 -10.16
N ARG A 69 -11.33 -21.58 -9.08
CA ARG A 69 -12.09 -22.50 -8.23
C ARG A 69 -13.16 -23.25 -9.01
N ASP A 70 -13.90 -22.55 -9.87
CA ASP A 70 -14.95 -23.16 -10.69
C ASP A 70 -14.36 -24.19 -11.66
N LEU A 71 -13.25 -23.85 -12.33
CA LEU A 71 -12.60 -24.75 -13.28
C LEU A 71 -11.98 -25.97 -12.56
N ILE A 72 -11.39 -25.77 -11.39
CA ILE A 72 -10.89 -26.87 -10.55
C ILE A 72 -12.06 -27.80 -10.17
N SER A 73 -13.20 -27.24 -9.74
CA SER A 73 -14.39 -28.02 -9.39
C SER A 73 -14.96 -28.77 -10.62
N LEU A 74 -14.99 -28.12 -11.79
CA LEU A 74 -15.47 -28.72 -13.04
C LEU A 74 -14.64 -29.95 -13.44
N PHE A 75 -13.32 -29.89 -13.32
CA PHE A 75 -12.40 -30.99 -13.69
C PHE A 75 -12.02 -31.93 -12.54
N LYS A 76 -12.62 -31.76 -11.35
CA LYS A 76 -12.35 -32.60 -10.17
C LYS A 76 -12.57 -34.09 -10.41
N SER A 77 -13.54 -34.46 -11.26
CA SER A 77 -13.84 -35.85 -11.63
C SER A 77 -12.77 -36.50 -12.52
N VAL A 78 -11.96 -35.67 -13.17
CA VAL A 78 -10.96 -36.08 -14.16
C VAL A 78 -9.58 -36.23 -13.53
N GLY A 79 -9.22 -35.35 -12.60
CA GLY A 79 -7.94 -35.38 -11.91
C GLY A 79 -7.68 -34.13 -11.08
N THR A 80 -6.54 -34.12 -10.39
CA THR A 80 -6.10 -32.98 -9.58
C THR A 80 -5.53 -31.89 -10.49
N VAL A 81 -6.11 -30.70 -10.41
CA VAL A 81 -5.60 -29.51 -11.10
C VAL A 81 -4.53 -28.86 -10.23
N GLU A 82 -3.36 -28.61 -10.80
CA GLU A 82 -2.26 -27.92 -10.13
C GLU A 82 -2.50 -26.41 -10.12
N ARG A 83 -2.83 -25.84 -11.28
CA ARG A 83 -3.08 -24.41 -11.45
C ARG A 83 -3.92 -24.12 -12.68
N VAL A 84 -4.59 -22.98 -12.65
CA VAL A 84 -5.36 -22.44 -13.78
C VAL A 84 -4.71 -21.11 -14.18
N ILE A 85 -4.43 -20.97 -15.47
CA ILE A 85 -3.80 -19.79 -16.04
C ILE A 85 -4.75 -19.20 -17.06
N PHE A 86 -5.27 -18.03 -16.74
CA PHE A 86 -5.91 -17.20 -17.74
C PHE A 86 -4.87 -16.29 -18.40
N PRO A 87 -4.85 -16.19 -19.74
CA PRO A 87 -4.01 -15.19 -20.40
C PRO A 87 -4.42 -13.81 -19.90
N LYS A 88 -3.42 -13.02 -19.52
CA LYS A 88 -3.61 -11.62 -19.14
C LYS A 88 -4.12 -10.92 -20.39
N GLN A 89 -5.42 -10.66 -20.44
CA GLN A 89 -5.98 -9.80 -21.47
C GLN A 89 -5.24 -8.49 -21.34
N LEU A 90 -4.53 -8.06 -22.40
CA LEU A 90 -3.92 -6.74 -22.46
C LEU A 90 -5.05 -5.77 -22.13
N ALA A 91 -5.05 -5.26 -20.91
CA ALA A 91 -6.04 -4.31 -20.47
C ALA A 91 -5.87 -3.11 -21.38
N THR A 92 -6.86 -2.85 -22.24
CA THR A 92 -7.08 -1.50 -22.76
C THR A 92 -7.04 -0.59 -21.54
N GLN A 93 -6.14 0.38 -21.57
CA GLN A 93 -5.75 1.27 -20.48
C GLN A 93 -6.96 1.83 -19.70
N SER A 94 -7.41 1.18 -18.64
CA SER A 94 -8.41 1.78 -17.74
C SER A 94 -8.55 1.07 -16.40
N ASP A 95 -7.50 0.47 -15.83
CA ASP A 95 -7.47 0.11 -14.41
C ASP A 95 -6.01 -0.21 -14.02
N ASN A 96 -5.26 0.83 -13.70
CA ASN A 96 -3.92 0.74 -13.12
C ASN A 96 -4.05 0.94 -11.60
N PRO A 97 -4.02 -0.10 -10.76
CA PRO A 97 -3.53 0.06 -9.41
C PRO A 97 -2.01 -0.01 -9.49
N GLU A 98 -1.36 1.15 -9.47
CA GLU A 98 0.09 1.28 -9.28
C GLU A 98 0.49 0.57 -7.99
N GLY A 99 1.01 -0.65 -8.14
CA GLY A 99 1.81 -1.33 -7.14
C GLY A 99 3.21 -1.45 -7.73
N GLU A 100 4.07 -0.50 -7.40
CA GLU A 100 5.49 -0.53 -7.72
C GLU A 100 6.09 -1.86 -7.20
N GLN A 101 6.51 -2.72 -8.11
CA GLN A 101 7.35 -3.88 -7.80
C GLN A 101 8.78 -3.39 -7.75
N GLU A 102 9.28 -3.10 -6.55
CA GLU A 102 10.72 -2.93 -6.32
C GLU A 102 11.39 -4.30 -6.45
N GLN A 103 12.38 -4.37 -7.34
CA GLN A 103 13.28 -5.49 -7.53
C GLN A 103 14.18 -5.65 -6.30
N GLU A 104 14.09 -6.78 -5.61
CA GLU A 104 15.11 -7.21 -4.65
C GLU A 104 16.36 -7.65 -5.43
N SER A 105 17.44 -6.88 -5.32
CA SER A 105 18.78 -7.32 -5.68
C SER A 105 19.40 -8.09 -4.51
N ASP A 106 19.66 -9.37 -4.74
CA ASP A 106 20.46 -10.26 -3.89
C ASP A 106 21.93 -9.82 -3.86
N GLY A 107 22.55 -9.93 -2.67
CA GLY A 107 24.00 -9.78 -2.49
C GLY A 107 24.42 -9.06 -1.20
N GLY A 108 24.79 -9.83 -0.17
CA GLY A 108 25.73 -9.36 0.86
C GLY A 108 25.43 -9.76 2.30
N ASN A 109 25.96 -10.91 2.72
CA ASN A 109 26.05 -11.36 4.10
C ASN A 109 26.90 -10.40 4.97
N VAL A 110 26.31 -9.73 5.97
CA VAL A 110 27.06 -9.11 7.09
C VAL A 110 26.25 -9.15 8.40
N THR A 111 26.69 -10.03 9.29
CA THR A 111 26.67 -10.01 10.77
C THR A 111 25.50 -9.37 11.54
N SER A 112 24.89 -10.22 12.35
CA SER A 112 23.99 -9.96 13.48
C SER A 112 24.40 -8.78 14.38
N LYS A 113 23.65 -7.68 14.31
CA LYS A 113 23.53 -6.70 15.40
C LYS A 113 22.06 -6.42 15.73
N SER A 114 21.81 -6.39 17.03
CA SER A 114 20.54 -6.28 17.75
C SER A 114 19.42 -5.49 17.07
N LYS A 115 18.32 -6.18 16.73
CA LYS A 115 17.04 -5.54 16.35
C LYS A 115 16.48 -4.76 17.53
N SER A 116 16.42 -3.43 17.40
CA SER A 116 15.57 -2.60 18.23
C SER A 116 14.11 -3.00 18.00
N LYS A 117 13.32 -3.08 19.08
CA LYS A 117 11.88 -3.37 19.05
C LYS A 117 11.14 -2.20 18.39
N THR A 118 11.18 -2.09 17.07
CA THR A 118 10.29 -1.22 16.32
C THR A 118 9.02 -2.03 16.04
N SER A 119 7.87 -1.55 16.50
CA SER A 119 6.58 -2.18 16.21
C SER A 119 6.42 -2.35 14.69
N PRO A 120 5.80 -3.45 14.23
CA PRO A 120 5.57 -3.65 12.79
C PRO A 120 4.76 -2.48 12.22
N PRO A 121 5.00 -2.08 10.95
CA PRO A 121 4.25 -1.01 10.32
C PRO A 121 2.75 -1.35 10.32
N PRO A 122 1.88 -0.38 10.61
CA PRO A 122 0.44 -0.61 10.56
C PRO A 122 0.03 -0.96 9.13
N LYS A 123 -0.66 -2.09 8.96
CA LYS A 123 -1.18 -2.54 7.66
C LYS A 123 -2.49 -1.78 7.38
N ALA A 124 -2.48 -0.91 6.37
CA ALA A 124 -3.71 -0.28 5.90
C ALA A 124 -4.63 -1.35 5.27
N SER A 125 -5.85 -1.49 5.77
CA SER A 125 -6.86 -2.37 5.19
C SER A 125 -7.51 -1.68 3.99
N PRO A 126 -7.57 -2.30 2.80
CA PRO A 126 -8.13 -1.65 1.61
C PRO A 126 -9.60 -1.24 1.83
N LEU A 127 -9.97 -0.05 1.35
CA LEU A 127 -11.32 0.49 1.50
C LEU A 127 -12.37 -0.28 0.68
N ILE A 128 -11.95 -0.77 -0.50
CA ILE A 128 -12.80 -1.57 -1.38
C ILE A 128 -12.43 -3.03 -1.18
N ASP A 129 -13.44 -3.85 -0.93
CA ASP A 129 -13.26 -5.29 -0.85
C ASP A 129 -12.89 -5.86 -2.23
N ALA A 130 -11.62 -6.22 -2.38
CA ALA A 130 -11.10 -6.88 -3.58
C ALA A 130 -11.47 -8.38 -3.64
N SER A 131 -12.16 -8.91 -2.62
CA SER A 131 -12.56 -10.33 -2.56
C SER A 131 -13.71 -10.68 -3.50
N LEU A 132 -14.37 -9.68 -4.10
CA LEU A 132 -15.44 -9.92 -5.05
C LEU A 132 -14.94 -10.67 -6.28
N ARG A 133 -15.76 -11.61 -6.74
CA ARG A 133 -15.52 -12.39 -7.95
C ARG A 133 -15.27 -11.47 -9.14
N ARG A 134 -14.16 -11.70 -9.85
CA ARG A 134 -13.86 -11.01 -11.10
C ARG A 134 -14.72 -11.57 -12.23
N ILE A 135 -15.43 -10.68 -12.92
CA ILE A 135 -16.12 -11.00 -14.18
C ILE A 135 -15.15 -10.73 -15.32
N SER A 136 -15.18 -11.57 -16.35
CA SER A 136 -14.37 -11.41 -17.56
C SER A 136 -15.24 -11.26 -18.81
N ASN A 137 -14.59 -10.92 -19.93
CA ASN A 137 -15.25 -10.82 -21.22
C ASN A 137 -15.66 -12.22 -21.71
N SER A 138 -16.71 -12.28 -22.53
CA SER A 138 -17.12 -13.52 -23.21
C SER A 138 -16.04 -14.04 -24.16
N GLY A 139 -16.01 -15.36 -24.41
CA GLY A 139 -15.10 -15.95 -25.38
C GLY A 139 -13.66 -16.11 -24.88
N ARG A 140 -13.41 -15.94 -23.57
CA ARG A 140 -12.07 -16.03 -22.97
C ARG A 140 -11.49 -17.43 -23.10
N THR A 141 -10.16 -17.48 -23.18
CA THR A 141 -9.39 -18.73 -23.18
C THR A 141 -8.78 -18.97 -21.80
N ALA A 142 -8.53 -20.23 -21.46
CA ALA A 142 -7.85 -20.62 -20.21
C ALA A 142 -6.94 -21.81 -20.46
N HIS A 143 -5.88 -21.91 -19.66
CA HIS A 143 -5.01 -23.07 -19.62
C HIS A 143 -5.18 -23.74 -18.25
N VAL A 144 -5.56 -25.01 -18.23
CA VAL A 144 -5.68 -25.79 -17.00
C VAL A 144 -4.51 -26.76 -16.97
N VAL A 145 -3.65 -26.63 -15.97
CA VAL A 145 -2.48 -27.50 -15.78
C VAL A 145 -2.86 -28.58 -14.77
N PHE A 146 -2.81 -29.84 -15.19
CA PHE A 146 -3.03 -30.98 -14.31
C PHE A 146 -1.73 -31.43 -13.65
N LEU A 147 -1.87 -32.09 -12.49
CA LEU A 147 -0.75 -32.74 -11.82
C LEU A 147 -0.19 -33.91 -12.65
N ASP A 148 -1.08 -34.73 -13.21
CA ASP A 148 -0.75 -35.92 -14.00
C ASP A 148 -1.11 -35.78 -15.49
N GLU A 149 -0.32 -36.39 -16.37
CA GLU A 149 -0.59 -36.47 -17.82
C GLU A 149 -1.84 -37.31 -18.13
N SER A 150 -2.10 -38.33 -17.31
CA SER A 150 -3.31 -39.16 -17.44
C SER A 150 -4.60 -38.35 -17.26
N SER A 151 -4.56 -37.26 -16.49
CA SER A 151 -5.68 -36.36 -16.28
C SER A 151 -6.06 -35.63 -17.56
N LEU A 152 -5.09 -35.23 -18.38
CA LEU A 152 -5.35 -34.56 -19.66
C LEU A 152 -6.13 -35.48 -20.62
N ASN A 153 -5.71 -36.73 -20.74
CA ASN A 153 -6.40 -37.72 -21.58
C ASN A 153 -7.83 -38.00 -21.11
N ARG A 154 -8.03 -38.05 -19.79
CA ARG A 154 -9.36 -38.16 -19.17
C ARG A 154 -10.21 -36.90 -19.42
N ALA A 155 -9.61 -35.70 -19.36
CA ALA A 155 -10.29 -34.44 -19.64
C ALA A 155 -10.81 -34.39 -21.08
N LEU A 156 -9.94 -34.76 -22.03
CA LEU A 156 -10.30 -34.85 -23.45
C LEU A 156 -11.33 -35.97 -23.72
N SER A 157 -11.47 -36.95 -22.83
CA SER A 157 -12.49 -38.00 -22.95
C SER A 157 -13.87 -37.56 -22.43
N LEU A 158 -13.95 -36.45 -21.68
CA LEU A 158 -15.23 -35.91 -21.19
C LEU A 158 -16.18 -35.50 -22.31
N SER A 159 -15.66 -35.04 -23.45
CA SER A 159 -16.46 -34.70 -24.63
C SER A 159 -17.27 -35.88 -25.19
N SER A 160 -16.86 -37.12 -24.88
CA SER A 160 -17.58 -38.35 -25.27
C SER A 160 -18.50 -38.88 -24.17
N SER A 161 -18.50 -38.24 -23.01
CA SER A 161 -19.35 -38.62 -21.88
C SER A 161 -20.78 -38.18 -22.13
N LYS A 162 -21.74 -39.00 -21.71
CA LYS A 162 -23.17 -38.64 -21.71
C LYS A 162 -23.57 -37.75 -20.54
N HIS A 163 -22.69 -37.58 -19.56
CA HIS A 163 -22.99 -36.76 -18.39
C HIS A 163 -22.83 -35.29 -18.74
N VAL A 164 -23.97 -34.59 -18.78
CA VAL A 164 -23.98 -33.13 -18.93
C VAL A 164 -23.48 -32.52 -17.63
N LEU A 165 -22.46 -31.66 -17.73
CA LEU A 165 -21.89 -30.97 -16.57
C LEU A 165 -22.72 -29.71 -16.30
N SER A 166 -23.09 -29.47 -15.05
CA SER A 166 -23.80 -28.26 -14.65
C SER A 166 -22.84 -27.07 -14.48
N TRP A 167 -23.26 -25.89 -14.92
CA TRP A 167 -22.60 -24.61 -14.64
C TRP A 167 -23.55 -23.65 -13.91
N PRO A 168 -23.14 -23.05 -12.78
CA PRO A 168 -21.88 -23.26 -12.06
C PRO A 168 -21.79 -24.65 -11.39
N PRO A 169 -20.56 -25.14 -11.05
CA PRO A 169 -20.39 -26.40 -10.33
C PRO A 169 -21.04 -26.36 -8.94
N ALA A 170 -21.68 -27.46 -8.53
CA ALA A 170 -22.41 -27.56 -7.26
C ALA A 170 -21.55 -27.21 -6.02
N ASP A 171 -20.27 -27.56 -6.03
CA ASP A 171 -19.35 -27.30 -4.92
C ASP A 171 -19.01 -25.79 -4.74
N THR A 172 -19.38 -24.91 -5.69
CA THR A 172 -18.97 -23.49 -5.71
C THR A 172 -20.11 -22.50 -5.41
N SER A 173 -21.19 -22.96 -4.78
CA SER A 173 -22.46 -22.25 -4.66
C SER A 173 -22.50 -21.05 -3.68
N ALA A 174 -21.45 -20.79 -2.90
CA ALA A 174 -21.53 -19.77 -1.84
C ALA A 174 -21.34 -18.33 -2.34
N GLU A 175 -20.70 -18.14 -3.49
CA GLU A 175 -20.38 -16.80 -3.98
C GLU A 175 -21.53 -16.19 -4.82
N PRO A 176 -21.82 -14.88 -4.65
CA PRO A 176 -22.85 -14.19 -5.41
C PRO A 176 -22.52 -14.17 -6.91
N ARG A 177 -23.50 -14.46 -7.77
CA ARG A 177 -23.37 -14.41 -9.24
C ARG A 177 -24.47 -13.53 -9.85
N GLY A 178 -24.27 -13.13 -11.11
CA GLY A 178 -25.22 -12.29 -11.83
C GLY A 178 -25.60 -11.02 -11.06
N LEU A 179 -26.90 -10.78 -10.89
CA LEU A 179 -27.42 -9.62 -10.16
C LEU A 179 -26.88 -9.51 -8.72
N GLY A 180 -26.78 -10.64 -8.00
CA GLY A 180 -26.29 -10.63 -6.62
C GLY A 180 -24.85 -10.14 -6.49
N LEU A 181 -24.02 -10.40 -7.49
CA LEU A 181 -22.65 -9.89 -7.56
C LEU A 181 -22.68 -8.37 -7.72
N TYR A 182 -23.47 -7.85 -8.67
CA TYR A 182 -23.58 -6.42 -8.92
C TYR A 182 -24.12 -5.66 -7.70
N LEU A 183 -25.11 -6.21 -6.98
CA LEU A 183 -25.63 -5.62 -5.75
C LEU A 183 -24.55 -5.54 -4.67
N LYS A 184 -23.79 -6.61 -4.44
CA LYS A 184 -22.68 -6.61 -3.48
C LYS A 184 -21.57 -5.64 -3.89
N ARG A 185 -21.23 -5.57 -5.18
CA ARG A 185 -20.27 -4.58 -5.71
C ARG A 185 -20.78 -3.15 -5.53
N HIS A 186 -22.07 -2.91 -5.73
CA HIS A 186 -22.68 -1.61 -5.54
C HIS A 186 -22.60 -1.16 -4.07
N GLN A 187 -22.82 -2.10 -3.13
CA GLN A 187 -22.69 -1.88 -1.69
C GLN A 187 -21.23 -1.66 -1.28
N SER A 188 -20.28 -2.43 -1.81
CA SER A 188 -18.85 -2.30 -1.47
C SER A 188 -18.23 -0.99 -1.95
N LEU A 189 -18.73 -0.43 -3.06
CA LEU A 189 -18.33 0.89 -3.57
C LEU A 189 -18.92 2.06 -2.77
N ARG A 190 -19.82 1.80 -1.80
CA ARG A 190 -20.42 2.81 -0.92
C ARG A 190 -20.21 2.45 0.56
N PRO A 191 -18.95 2.45 1.01
CA PRO A 191 -18.63 2.23 2.41
C PRO A 191 -19.24 3.32 3.30
N THR A 192 -19.44 3.01 4.58
CA THR A 192 -19.89 4.00 5.56
C THR A 192 -18.77 4.99 5.90
N LEU A 193 -19.13 6.16 6.42
CA LEU A 193 -18.15 7.18 6.81
C LEU A 193 -17.13 6.66 7.84
N ASP A 194 -17.58 5.81 8.77
CA ASP A 194 -16.72 5.21 9.81
C ASP A 194 -15.62 4.31 9.22
N THR A 195 -15.95 3.48 8.21
CA THR A 195 -14.93 2.64 7.57
C THR A 195 -13.95 3.47 6.74
N VAL A 196 -14.41 4.55 6.10
CA VAL A 196 -13.55 5.51 5.41
C VAL A 196 -12.61 6.21 6.39
N SER A 197 -13.12 6.68 7.53
CA SER A 197 -12.29 7.34 8.56
C SER A 197 -11.19 6.39 9.06
N LYS A 198 -11.56 5.16 9.43
CA LYS A 198 -10.59 4.14 9.88
C LYS A 198 -9.51 3.86 8.85
N HIS A 199 -9.87 3.80 7.57
CA HIS A 199 -8.90 3.61 6.49
C HIS A 199 -7.94 4.80 6.37
N VAL A 200 -8.46 6.03 6.40
CA VAL A 200 -7.64 7.25 6.35
C VAL A 200 -6.70 7.32 7.55
N ASP A 201 -7.21 7.05 8.76
CA ASP A 201 -6.40 7.08 9.98
C ASP A 201 -5.28 6.03 9.93
N ALA A 202 -5.59 4.80 9.49
CA ALA A 202 -4.58 3.75 9.32
C ALA A 202 -3.54 4.11 8.25
N TYR A 203 -3.96 4.73 7.16
CA TYR A 203 -3.06 5.21 6.11
C TYR A 203 -2.14 6.33 6.64
N MET A 204 -2.67 7.31 7.37
CA MET A 204 -1.87 8.41 7.94
C MET A 204 -0.89 7.89 8.99
N GLN A 205 -1.30 6.95 9.84
CA GLN A 205 -0.38 6.31 10.80
C GLN A 205 0.76 5.57 10.10
N ARG A 206 0.48 4.87 8.99
CA ARG A 206 1.52 4.21 8.19
C ARG A 206 2.46 5.23 7.55
N PHE A 207 1.90 6.28 6.97
CA PHE A 207 2.69 7.36 6.37
C PHE A 207 3.60 8.01 7.42
N ASP A 208 3.08 8.36 8.60
CA ASP A 208 3.86 8.94 9.69
C ASP A 208 4.93 7.97 10.20
N PHE A 209 4.63 6.68 10.31
CA PHE A 209 5.61 5.65 10.64
C PHE A 209 6.75 5.60 9.61
N GLU A 210 6.43 5.60 8.32
CA GLU A 210 7.43 5.60 7.26
C GLU A 210 8.23 6.91 7.24
N GLN A 211 7.60 8.06 7.46
CA GLN A 211 8.29 9.37 7.54
C GLN A 211 9.20 9.46 8.77
N THR A 212 8.75 8.95 9.92
CA THR A 212 9.58 8.92 11.14
C THR A 212 10.73 7.93 11.00
N ALA A 213 10.54 6.77 10.38
CA ALA A 213 11.62 5.84 10.06
C ALA A 213 12.64 6.45 9.09
N LYS A 214 12.18 7.09 8.01
CA LYS A 214 13.05 7.83 7.07
C LYS A 214 13.82 8.94 7.78
N ARG A 215 13.14 9.74 8.61
CA ARG A 215 13.79 10.79 9.41
C ARG A 215 14.78 10.20 10.41
N ALA A 216 14.45 9.10 11.08
CA ALA A 216 15.33 8.44 12.04
C ALA A 216 16.58 7.82 11.37
N ALA A 217 16.45 7.29 10.16
CA ALA A 217 17.58 6.80 9.36
C ALA A 217 18.48 7.96 8.90
N VAL A 218 17.89 9.08 8.43
CA VAL A 218 18.65 10.28 8.04
C VAL A 218 19.27 10.96 9.27
N SER A 219 18.54 10.97 10.38
CA SER A 219 18.97 11.56 11.65
C SER A 219 19.68 10.54 12.52
N GLU A 220 20.08 9.37 12.00
CA GLU A 220 20.90 8.42 12.75
C GLU A 220 22.21 9.13 13.03
N TYR A 221 22.20 9.68 14.22
CA TYR A 221 22.95 10.83 14.64
C TYR A 221 24.36 10.29 14.85
N LYS A 222 25.31 10.64 13.98
CA LYS A 222 26.75 10.41 14.19
C LYS A 222 27.24 11.28 15.36
N LYS A 223 26.72 11.00 16.54
CA LYS A 223 27.01 11.71 17.79
C LYS A 223 28.49 11.45 18.10
N GLY A 224 29.33 12.47 17.93
CA GLY A 224 30.75 12.42 18.30
C GLY A 224 31.73 11.99 17.21
N VAL A 225 31.31 11.79 15.96
CA VAL A 225 32.24 11.59 14.84
C VAL A 225 32.23 12.86 13.97
N PRO A 226 33.36 13.58 13.86
CA PRO A 226 33.45 14.69 12.92
C PRO A 226 33.16 14.16 11.51
N ILE A 227 32.27 14.83 10.78
CA ILE A 227 32.07 14.57 9.36
C ILE A 227 33.27 15.23 8.67
N ILE A 228 34.24 14.41 8.26
CA ILE A 228 35.46 14.83 7.56
C ILE A 228 35.25 14.57 6.07
N ASP A 229 35.44 15.59 5.24
CA ASP A 229 35.34 15.49 3.78
C ASP A 229 36.57 14.75 3.17
N GLU A 230 36.52 14.38 1.89
CA GLU A 230 37.61 13.67 1.18
C GLU A 230 38.96 14.41 1.21
N ASP A 231 38.91 15.74 1.40
CA ASP A 231 40.07 16.63 1.53
C ASP A 231 40.54 16.83 3.00
N GLY A 232 39.97 16.12 3.98
CA GLY A 232 40.42 16.16 5.38
C GLY A 232 39.91 17.35 6.22
N PHE A 233 38.94 18.12 5.72
CA PHE A 233 38.34 19.24 6.46
C PHE A 233 37.10 18.81 7.27
N GLU A 234 36.98 19.31 8.50
CA GLU A 234 35.80 19.08 9.36
C GLU A 234 34.63 19.99 8.99
N LEU A 235 33.46 19.41 8.70
CA LEU A 235 32.25 20.16 8.38
C LEU A 235 31.61 20.79 9.64
N VAL A 236 31.65 22.12 9.75
CA VAL A 236 31.02 22.86 10.86
C VAL A 236 29.48 22.79 10.73
N THR A 237 28.84 21.95 11.54
CA THR A 237 27.38 21.91 11.67
C THR A 237 26.88 22.89 12.75
N ARG A 238 25.76 23.58 12.52
CA ARG A 238 25.15 24.45 13.54
C ARG A 238 24.54 23.61 14.64
N GLY A 239 25.11 23.66 15.85
CA GLY A 239 24.57 22.98 17.03
C GLY A 239 23.09 23.27 17.26
N GLY A 240 22.37 22.27 17.80
CA GLY A 240 20.96 22.41 18.19
C GLY A 240 20.73 23.46 19.29
N ALA A 241 19.52 23.48 19.87
CA ALA A 241 18.95 24.54 20.73
C ALA A 241 19.81 25.05 21.92
N TYR A 242 20.96 24.45 22.21
CA TYR A 242 21.88 24.83 23.28
C TYR A 242 23.31 25.16 22.81
N GLY A 243 23.53 25.41 21.51
CA GLY A 243 24.80 25.94 21.00
C GLY A 243 26.00 24.99 21.06
N LYS A 244 25.79 23.73 21.45
CA LYS A 244 26.83 22.70 21.40
C LYS A 244 26.90 22.13 19.97
N THR A 245 28.07 22.25 19.34
CA THR A 245 28.47 21.60 18.06
C THR A 245 28.57 20.07 18.16
N ILE A 246 28.28 19.57 19.36
CA ILE A 246 27.91 18.25 19.87
C ILE A 246 26.78 17.53 19.11
N GLY A 247 26.77 17.60 17.78
CA GLY A 247 25.57 17.55 16.94
C GLY A 247 24.96 16.17 16.80
N GLY A 248 24.23 15.83 15.75
CA GLY A 248 23.82 16.55 14.54
C GLY A 248 22.97 17.80 14.68
N GLY A 249 23.56 18.87 14.17
CA GLY A 249 22.83 20.02 13.67
C GLY A 249 22.37 19.80 12.23
N VAL A 250 21.34 20.53 11.81
CA VAL A 250 21.01 20.68 10.38
C VAL A 250 22.24 21.29 9.69
N GLY A 251 22.70 20.66 8.60
CA GLY A 251 23.80 21.18 7.79
C GLY A 251 23.56 22.64 7.44
N VAL A 252 24.60 23.47 7.50
CA VAL A 252 24.47 24.93 7.26
C VAL A 252 23.96 25.19 5.83
N ALA A 253 24.20 24.26 4.90
CA ALA A 253 23.60 24.18 3.59
C ALA A 253 22.18 23.57 3.60
N SER A 254 21.27 24.12 4.41
CA SER A 254 19.84 23.83 4.17
C SER A 254 19.44 24.44 2.82
N LYS A 255 18.44 23.86 2.13
CA LYS A 255 17.85 24.42 0.89
C LYS A 255 17.48 25.91 1.04
N LYS A 256 17.17 26.35 2.27
CA LYS A 256 16.91 27.75 2.65
C LYS A 256 18.17 28.64 2.63
N PHE A 257 19.33 28.12 3.01
CA PHE A 257 20.62 28.83 2.96
C PHE A 257 21.11 28.98 1.51
N GLU A 258 21.00 27.93 0.68
CA GLU A 258 21.32 28.02 -0.75
C GLU A 258 20.43 29.03 -1.47
N LEU A 259 19.13 29.04 -1.17
CA LEU A 259 18.20 30.03 -1.71
C LEU A 259 18.52 31.46 -1.23
N ALA A 260 18.94 31.65 0.02
CA ALA A 260 19.35 32.96 0.55
C ALA A 260 20.70 33.43 -0.02
N ALA A 261 21.62 32.51 -0.30
CA ALA A 261 22.88 32.80 -0.99
C ALA A 261 22.63 33.20 -2.45
N LYS A 262 21.80 32.45 -3.17
CA LYS A 262 21.40 32.75 -4.56
C LYS A 262 20.61 34.06 -4.69
N ARG A 263 19.82 34.43 -3.67
CA ARG A 263 19.10 35.71 -3.61
C ARG A 263 19.98 36.91 -3.19
N GLY A 264 21.24 36.69 -2.81
CA GLY A 264 22.16 37.77 -2.39
C GLY A 264 21.88 38.36 -1.00
N ASP A 265 20.93 37.82 -0.25
CA ASP A 265 20.50 38.35 1.06
C ASP A 265 21.58 38.26 2.15
N LEU A 266 22.53 37.33 2.02
CA LEU A 266 23.65 37.19 2.95
C LEU A 266 24.59 38.42 2.94
N ALA A 267 24.70 39.12 1.79
CA ALA A 267 25.46 40.36 1.68
C ALA A 267 24.69 41.58 2.21
N ALA A 268 23.36 41.56 2.13
CA ALA A 268 22.50 42.64 2.61
C ALA A 268 22.51 42.77 4.15
N VAL A 269 22.64 41.66 4.88
CA VAL A 269 22.76 41.66 6.36
C VAL A 269 24.06 42.35 6.81
N LYS A 270 25.16 42.21 6.06
CA LYS A 270 26.42 42.92 6.34
C LYS A 270 26.29 44.44 6.13
N LYS A 271 25.51 44.89 5.13
CA LYS A 271 25.29 46.33 4.89
C LYS A 271 24.40 46.98 5.95
N ARG A 272 23.43 46.26 6.51
CA ARG A 272 22.54 46.77 7.58
C ARG A 272 23.23 47.00 8.93
N LYS A 273 24.36 46.36 9.21
CA LYS A 273 25.16 46.60 10.42
C LYS A 273 26.07 47.83 10.34
N LYS A 274 26.27 48.44 9.16
CA LYS A 274 27.22 49.54 8.97
C LYS A 274 26.65 50.93 9.31
N GLY A 275 25.35 51.04 9.59
CA GLY A 275 24.66 52.32 9.85
C GLY A 275 23.90 52.39 11.18
N ARG A 276 24.18 51.49 12.13
CA ARG A 276 23.59 51.55 13.48
C ARG A 276 24.62 52.24 14.38
N ASP A 277 24.31 53.43 14.85
CA ASP A 277 25.19 54.23 15.70
C ASP A 277 25.75 53.41 16.86
N LYS A 278 27.07 53.32 16.96
CA LYS A 278 27.80 52.62 18.02
C LYS A 278 27.54 53.20 19.43
N SER A 279 26.84 54.32 19.54
CA SER A 279 26.44 54.93 20.82
C SER A 279 25.28 54.20 21.51
N LYS A 280 24.45 53.45 20.78
CA LYS A 280 23.34 52.65 21.35
C LYS A 280 23.72 51.21 21.71
N ASP A 281 24.94 50.78 21.41
CA ASP A 281 25.46 49.42 21.72
C ASP A 281 26.11 49.33 23.11
N LEU A 282 26.17 50.45 23.86
CA LEU A 282 26.70 50.49 25.23
C LEU A 282 25.61 50.33 26.30
N GLU A 283 24.33 50.49 25.94
CA GLU A 283 23.21 50.27 26.86
C GLU A 283 22.99 48.77 27.09
N GLY A 284 23.31 48.30 28.30
CA GLY A 284 23.16 46.92 28.73
C GLY A 284 24.46 46.11 28.79
N LEU A 285 25.62 46.72 28.50
CA LEU A 285 26.92 46.05 28.59
C LEU A 285 27.39 45.89 30.04
N TYR A 286 27.05 46.83 30.91
CA TYR A 286 27.54 46.84 32.28
C TYR A 286 26.57 46.15 33.26
N ALA A 287 27.12 45.29 34.13
CA ALA A 287 26.33 44.55 35.12
C ALA A 287 25.57 45.45 36.10
N HIS A 288 26.03 46.67 36.35
CA HIS A 288 25.34 47.64 37.21
C HIS A 288 24.07 48.20 36.53
N GLU A 289 24.12 48.42 35.22
CA GLU A 289 23.00 48.93 34.42
C GLU A 289 21.86 47.90 34.35
N GLN A 290 22.20 46.63 34.18
CA GLN A 290 21.22 45.54 34.25
C GLN A 290 20.62 45.40 35.67
N ARG A 291 21.43 45.60 36.72
CA ARG A 291 20.95 45.59 38.12
C ARG A 291 20.02 46.76 38.41
N GLU A 292 20.32 47.96 37.91
CA GLU A 292 19.45 49.12 38.06
C GLU A 292 18.16 48.98 37.27
N LYS A 293 18.21 48.46 36.04
CA LYS A 293 17.01 48.19 35.24
C LYS A 293 16.09 47.19 35.94
N LYS A 294 16.66 46.13 36.54
CA LYS A 294 15.91 45.17 37.37
C LYS A 294 15.34 45.84 38.63
N ARG A 295 16.10 46.69 39.33
CA ARG A 295 15.60 47.42 40.52
C ARG A 295 14.47 48.38 40.18
N LYS A 296 14.58 49.15 39.10
CA LYS A 296 13.53 50.05 38.61
C LYS A 296 12.26 49.27 38.24
N ALA A 297 12.39 48.16 37.51
CA ALA A 297 11.27 47.29 37.20
C ALA A 297 10.59 46.71 38.47
N PHE A 298 11.36 46.34 39.49
CA PHE A 298 10.80 45.89 40.77
C PHE A 298 10.06 46.99 41.54
N MET A 299 10.56 48.23 41.50
CA MET A 299 9.89 49.38 42.13
C MET A 299 8.58 49.72 41.41
N GLU A 300 8.59 49.77 40.08
CA GLU A 300 7.39 50.00 39.26
C GLU A 300 6.32 48.92 39.51
N LEU A 301 6.74 47.65 39.65
CA LEU A 301 5.82 46.55 39.92
C LEU A 301 5.19 46.64 41.32
N ARG A 302 5.95 47.13 42.32
CA ARG A 302 5.41 47.42 43.67
C ARG A 302 4.40 48.56 43.63
N GLU A 303 4.71 49.64 42.91
CA GLU A 303 3.82 50.79 42.79
C GLU A 303 2.50 50.40 42.12
N ARG A 304 2.56 49.69 40.99
CA ARG A 304 1.36 49.15 40.32
C ARG A 304 0.55 48.22 41.23
N PHE A 305 1.22 47.40 42.05
CA PHE A 305 0.54 46.51 42.99
C PHE A 305 -0.18 47.29 44.10
N GLU A 306 0.42 48.36 44.61
CA GLU A 306 -0.24 49.23 45.60
C GLU A 306 -1.43 49.98 45.00
N GLU A 307 -1.32 50.45 43.76
CA GLU A 307 -2.43 51.05 43.03
C GLU A 307 -3.59 50.05 42.84
N ASP A 308 -3.28 48.82 42.43
CA ASP A 308 -4.31 47.79 42.24
C ASP A 308 -4.92 47.35 43.57
N LYS A 309 -4.15 47.28 44.65
CA LYS A 309 -4.67 47.05 46.00
C LYS A 309 -5.64 48.17 46.43
N LYS A 310 -5.32 49.43 46.13
CA LYS A 310 -6.22 50.58 46.37
C LYS A 310 -7.49 50.48 45.51
N LYS A 311 -7.39 50.08 44.24
CA LYS A 311 -8.55 49.86 43.35
C LYS A 311 -9.44 48.74 43.87
N VAL A 312 -8.87 47.61 44.29
CA VAL A 312 -9.62 46.48 44.85
C VAL A 312 -10.31 46.86 46.16
N ALA A 313 -9.66 47.64 47.02
CA ALA A 313 -10.29 48.14 48.25
C ALA A 313 -11.51 49.03 47.95
N LYS A 314 -11.39 49.93 46.96
CA LYS A 314 -12.52 50.74 46.45
C LYS A 314 -13.65 49.86 45.88
N LEU A 315 -13.31 48.87 45.07
CA LEU A 315 -14.32 47.94 44.52
C LEU A 315 -15.01 47.12 45.62
N LYS A 316 -14.28 46.66 46.62
CA LYS A 316 -14.85 45.95 47.78
C LYS A 316 -15.74 46.84 48.64
N SER A 317 -15.40 48.11 48.84
CA SER A 317 -16.27 49.03 49.59
C SER A 317 -17.53 49.41 48.82
N THR A 318 -17.46 49.51 47.49
CA THR A 318 -18.63 49.76 46.64
C THR A 318 -19.55 48.55 46.48
N ARG A 319 -19.02 47.32 46.43
CA ARG A 319 -19.82 46.08 46.43
C ARG A 319 -20.26 45.73 47.86
N ARG A 320 -21.20 46.50 48.41
CA ARG A 320 -21.99 46.06 49.57
C ARG A 320 -23.06 45.10 49.04
N PHE A 321 -22.87 43.81 49.33
CA PHE A 321 -23.88 42.78 49.11
C PHE A 321 -25.12 43.14 49.92
N LYS A 322 -26.26 43.32 49.24
CA LYS A 322 -27.58 43.48 49.85
C LYS A 322 -28.30 42.14 49.72
N PRO A 323 -28.32 41.30 50.76
CA PRO A 323 -29.29 40.22 50.83
C PRO A 323 -30.63 40.83 51.25
N TYR A 324 -31.69 40.48 50.52
CA TYR A 324 -33.06 41.01 50.53
C TYR A 324 -33.30 42.24 49.65
#